data_AF-A0A4U0YX76-F1
#
_entry.id   AF-A0A4U0YX76-F1
#
_cell.length_a   1.000
_cell.length_b   1.000
_cell.length_c   1.000
_cell.angle_alpha   90.00
_cell.angle_beta   90.00
_cell.angle_gamma   90.00
#
_symmetry.space_group_name_H-M   'P 1'
#
loop_
_entity.id
_entity.type
_entity.pdbx_description
1 polymer ?
#
loop_
_entity_poly.entity_id
_entity_poly.type
_entity_poly.pdbx_seq_one_letter_code
_entity_poly.pdbx_strand_id
1 'polypeptide(L)' 'MHGIDLTIIWAVIIAFGIMMYVLMDGFDLGVGILFPFAPDEDARDVMMNSVAPVWDGNETWLILGGG' A
#
# COMPACT_ATOMS: atom_id res chain seq x y z
N MET A 1 14.10 -8.54 35.12
CA MET A 1 14.18 -7.62 33.96
C MET A 1 13.14 -8.11 32.97
N HIS A 2 11.99 -7.44 32.83
CA HIS A 2 11.07 -7.73 31.73
C HIS A 2 11.69 -7.11 30.49
N GLY A 3 12.62 -7.84 29.85
CA GLY A 3 13.12 -7.48 28.53
C GLY A 3 11.94 -7.52 27.57
N ILE A 4 11.86 -6.54 26.67
CA ILE A 4 10.82 -6.52 25.64
C ILE A 4 10.95 -7.83 24.86
N ASP A 5 9.86 -8.58 24.80
CA ASP A 5 9.84 -9.87 24.10
C ASP A 5 10.07 -9.62 22.61
N LEU A 6 11.19 -10.15 22.11
CA LEU A 6 11.56 -10.07 20.69
C LEU A 6 10.47 -10.66 19.80
N THR A 7 9.73 -11.68 20.26
CA THR A 7 8.60 -12.24 19.53
C THR A 7 7.48 -11.22 19.35
N ILE A 8 7.17 -10.42 20.37
CA ILE A 8 6.16 -9.37 20.27
C ILE A 8 6.64 -8.26 19.32
N ILE A 9 7.91 -7.86 19.42
CA ILE A 9 8.48 -6.84 18.53
C ILE A 9 8.37 -7.29 17.08
N TRP A 10 8.79 -8.52 16.76
CA TRP A 10 8.70 -9.06 15.41
C TRP A 10 7.26 -9.23 14.94
N ALA A 11 6.35 -9.67 15.81
CA ALA A 11 4.93 -9.77 15.48
C ALA A 11 4.34 -8.40 15.11
N VAL A 12 4.69 -7.33 15.85
CA VAL A 12 4.25 -5.97 15.54
C VAL A 12 4.83 -5.48 14.22
N ILE A 13 6.10 -5.72 13.95
CA ILE A 13 6.75 -5.33 12.69
C ILE A 13 6.07 -6.02 11.50
N ILE A 14 5.83 -7.33 11.59
CA ILE A 14 5.16 -8.10 10.53
C ILE A 14 3.72 -7.63 10.36
N ALA A 15 2.97 -7.46 11.46
CA ALA A 15 1.59 -6.98 11.41
C ALA A 15 1.50 -5.57 10.80
N PHE A 16 2.42 -4.69 11.15
CA PHE A 16 2.53 -3.36 10.56
C PHE A 16 2.86 -3.44 9.07
N GLY A 17 3.80 -4.30 8.67
CA GLY A 17 4.15 -4.52 7.26
C GLY A 17 2.96 -5.02 6.43
N ILE A 18 2.22 -6.01 6.93
CA ILE A 18 1.00 -6.52 6.29
C ILE A 18 -0.06 -5.43 6.20
N MET A 19 -0.29 -4.67 7.28
CA MET A 19 -1.24 -3.56 7.29
C MET A 19 -0.88 -2.51 6.24
N MET A 20 0.40 -2.11 6.14
CA MET A 20 0.87 -1.17 5.14
C MET A 20 0.68 -1.70 3.72
N TYR A 21 0.98 -2.97 3.47
CA TYR A 21 0.75 -3.62 2.18
C TYR A 21 -0.73 -3.58 1.80
N VAL A 22 -1.62 -4.00 2.71
CA VAL A 22 -3.08 -3.98 2.47
C VAL A 22 -3.60 -2.57 2.23
N LEU A 23 -3.07 -1.55 2.92
CA LEU A 23 -3.47 -0.16 2.72
C LEU A 23 -3.01 0.39 1.37
N MET A 24 -1.73 0.19 1.01
CA MET A 24 -1.18 0.67 -0.27
C MET A 24 -1.84 -0.05 -1.45
N ASP A 25 -1.88 -1.38 -1.44
CA ASP A 25 -2.49 -2.17 -2.52
C ASP A 25 -4.03 -1.99 -2.56
N GLY A 26 -4.68 -1.88 -1.41
CA GLY A 26 -6.12 -1.61 -1.33
C GLY A 26 -6.51 -0.23 -1.85
N PHE A 27 -5.64 0.78 -1.70
CA PHE A 27 -5.82 2.10 -2.29
C PHE A 27 -5.70 2.04 -3.82
N ASP A 28 -4.65 1.42 -4.34
CA ASP A 28 -4.40 1.30 -5.79
C ASP A 28 -5.57 0.56 -6.48
N LEU A 29 -5.98 -0.59 -5.94
CA LEU A 29 -7.12 -1.36 -6.44
C LEU A 29 -8.45 -0.61 -6.27
N GLY A 30 -8.63 0.10 -5.16
CA GLY A 30 -9.82 0.91 -4.88
C GLY A 30 -10.00 2.04 -5.90
N VAL A 31 -8.93 2.76 -6.22
CA VAL A 31 -8.95 3.79 -7.29
C VAL A 31 -9.22 3.15 -8.65
N GLY A 32 -8.61 2.00 -8.94
CA GLY A 32 -8.88 1.24 -10.18
C GLY A 32 -10.35 0.84 -10.34
N ILE A 33 -11.03 0.44 -9.26
CA ILE A 33 -12.46 0.12 -9.25
C ILE A 33 -13.31 1.38 -9.47
N LEU A 34 -12.91 2.52 -8.90
CA LEU A 34 -13.64 3.79 -9.01
C LEU A 34 -13.38 4.51 -10.34
N PHE A 35 -12.29 4.21 -11.03
CA PHE A 35 -11.86 4.87 -12.27
C PHE A 35 -12.94 4.94 -13.37
N PRO A 36 -13.74 3.87 -13.67
CA PRO A 36 -14.81 3.94 -14.66
C PRO A 36 -15.97 4.85 -14.25
N PHE A 37 -16.14 5.08 -12.94
CA PHE A 37 -17.19 5.93 -12.37
C PHE A 37 -16.74 7.39 -12.20
N ALA A 38 -15.51 7.73 -12.60
CA ALA A 38 -15.01 9.08 -12.54
C ALA A 38 -15.87 10.02 -13.43
N PRO A 39 -16.25 11.21 -12.90
CA PRO A 39 -17.22 12.10 -13.54
C PRO A 39 -16.71 12.78 -14.82
N ASP A 40 -15.40 13.02 -14.92
CA ASP A 40 -14.75 13.73 -16.04
C ASP A 40 -13.29 13.29 -16.22
N GLU A 41 -12.66 13.72 -17.31
CA GLU A 41 -11.26 13.38 -17.64
C GLU A 41 -10.27 13.99 -16.63
N ASP A 42 -10.52 15.21 -16.13
CA ASP A 42 -9.66 15.84 -15.13
C ASP A 42 -9.65 15.04 -13.82
N ALA A 43 -10.80 14.50 -13.40
CA ALA A 43 -10.94 13.63 -12.24
C ALA A 43 -10.18 12.31 -12.44
N ARG A 44 -10.17 11.76 -13.66
CA ARG A 44 -9.39 10.55 -13.99
C ARG A 44 -7.89 10.82 -13.94
N ASP A 45 -7.46 11.98 -14.43
CA ASP A 45 -6.07 12.41 -14.36
C ASP A 45 -5.63 12.63 -12.92
N VAL A 46 -6.47 13.24 -12.08
CA VAL A 46 -6.20 13.39 -10.64
C VAL A 46 -6.11 12.03 -9.94
N MET A 47 -7.02 11.10 -10.26
CA MET A 47 -6.99 9.73 -9.73
C MET A 47 -5.68 9.01 -10.11
N MET A 48 -5.31 9.04 -11.39
CA MET A 48 -4.05 8.45 -11.89
C MET A 48 -2.81 9.08 -11.23
N ASN A 49 -2.75 10.40 -11.15
CA ASN A 49 -1.63 11.12 -10.53
C ASN A 49 -1.49 10.84 -9.03
N SER A 50 -2.59 10.52 -8.34
CA SER A 50 -2.56 10.16 -6.91
C SER A 50 -2.05 8.73 -6.66
N VAL A 51 -2.24 7.82 -7.61
CA VAL A 51 -1.84 6.40 -7.51
C VAL A 51 -0.38 6.21 -7.94
N ALA A 52 0.08 6.94 -8.97
CA ALA A 52 1.42 6.78 -9.55
C ALA A 52 2.57 6.67 -8.52
N PRO A 53 2.71 7.54 -7.50
CA PRO A 53 3.78 7.42 -6.51
C PRO A 53 3.60 6.28 -5.51
N VAL A 54 2.36 5.86 -5.23
CA VAL A 54 2.06 4.77 -4.29
C VAL A 54 2.33 3.41 -4.95
N TRP A 55 1.90 3.26 -6.20
CA TRP A 55 2.08 2.07 -7.01
C TRP A 55 3.57 1.77 -7.29
N ASP A 56 4.37 2.79 -7.63
CA ASP A 56 5.83 2.65 -7.82
C ASP A 56 6.54 2.21 -6.52
N GLY A 57 6.05 2.70 -5.38
CA GLY A 57 6.47 2.22 -4.07
C GLY A 57 6.12 0.75 -3.83
N ASN A 58 4.89 0.34 -4.18
CA ASN A 58 4.42 -1.04 -4.08
C ASN A 58 5.25 -2.01 -4.93
N GLU A 59 5.59 -1.65 -6.17
CA GLU A 59 6.48 -2.46 -7.02
C GLU A 59 7.86 -2.66 -6.37
N THR A 60 8.44 -1.60 -5.81
CA THR A 60 9.73 -1.67 -5.11
C THR A 60 9.66 -2.61 -3.89
N TRP A 61 8.59 -2.55 -3.10
CA TRP A 61 8.37 -3.44 -1.96
C TRP A 61 8.20 -4.90 -2.37
N LEU A 62 7.48 -5.17 -3.46
CA LEU A 62 7.33 -6.51 -4.03
C LEU A 62 8.67 -7.10 -4.48
N ILE A 63 9.52 -6.28 -5.11
CA ILE A 63 10.86 -6.70 -5.55
C ILE A 63 11.77 -6.97 -4.34
N LEU A 64 11.74 -6.13 -3.31
CA LEU A 64 12.55 -6.30 -2.10
C LEU A 64 12.07 -7.44 -1.20
N GLY A 65 10.77 -7.73 -1.17
CA GLY A 65 10.17 -8.80 -0.38
C GLY A 65 10.12 -10.16 -1.08
N GLY A 66 10.15 -10.17 -2.42
CA GLY A 66 10.13 -11.38 -3.25
C GLY A 66 11.51 -11.84 -3.76
N GLY A 67 12.54 -11.01 -3.62
CA GLY A 67 13.94 -11.29 -3.99
C GLY A 67 14.76 -11.98 -2.91
#